data_AF-A0A258EVV6-F1
#
_entry.id   AF-A0A258EVV6-F1
#
_cell.length_a   1.000
_cell.length_b   1.000
_cell.length_c   1.000
_cell.angle_alpha   90.00
_cell.angle_beta   90.00
_cell.angle_gamma   90.00
#
_symmetry.space_group_name_H-M   'P 1'
#
loop_
_entity.id
_entity.type
_entity.pdbx_description
1 polymer ?
#
loop_
_entity_poly.entity_id
_entity_poly.type
_entity_poly.pdbx_seq_one_letter_code
_entity_poly.pdbx_strand_id
1 'polypeptide(L)'
;RKLNLHPVESLEDPDVAIAGAGIAFLELGGLPSSDQQDKLVVSLQSHLGQSRSKAEEAVILGRWLVTESGGTQQGLERLTRRLYKLRGRDSFASLMAVLKDVAAAGRDAKVSTRQSEALTEIAALYRIN
;
A
#
# COMPACT_ATOMS: atom_id res chain seq x y z
N ARG A 1 23.30 16.39 12.03
CA ARG A 1 22.10 15.88 12.76
C ARG A 1 21.01 15.70 11.70
N LYS A 2 20.74 14.48 11.20
CA LYS A 2 19.55 14.24 10.37
C LYS A 2 18.35 14.49 11.28
N LEU A 3 17.58 15.55 10.98
CA LEU A 3 16.38 15.95 11.71
C LEU A 3 15.40 14.77 11.79
N ASN A 4 14.53 14.77 12.81
CA ASN A 4 13.47 13.79 13.12
C ASN A 4 12.50 13.53 11.94
N LEU A 5 13.00 12.94 10.86
CA LEU A 5 12.22 12.58 9.68
C LEU A 5 11.56 11.24 9.94
N HIS A 6 10.25 11.20 9.74
CA HIS A 6 9.48 9.96 9.80
C HIS A 6 10.08 8.94 8.82
N PRO A 7 10.21 7.65 9.16
CA PRO A 7 10.89 6.66 8.31
C PRO A 7 10.31 6.57 6.89
N VAL A 8 8.99 6.73 6.74
CA VAL A 8 8.33 6.82 5.41
C VAL A 8 8.89 7.95 4.55
N GLU A 9 9.25 9.11 5.13
CA GLU A 9 9.80 10.24 4.35
C GLU A 9 11.22 9.94 3.83
N SER A 10 11.93 9.00 4.45
CA SER A 10 13.25 8.54 4.01
C SER A 10 13.19 7.37 3.03
N LEU A 11 12.00 6.85 2.73
CA LEU A 11 11.84 5.71 1.83
C LEU A 11 12.18 6.09 0.39
N GLU A 12 13.09 5.38 -0.27
CA GLU A 12 13.49 5.66 -1.66
C GLU A 12 12.94 4.63 -2.66
N ASP A 13 12.53 3.46 -2.19
CA ASP A 13 11.96 2.40 -3.02
C ASP A 13 10.43 2.60 -3.17
N PRO A 14 9.92 2.93 -4.38
CA PRO A 14 8.49 3.07 -4.62
C PRO A 14 7.73 1.75 -4.45
N ASP A 15 8.36 0.60 -4.70
CA ASP A 15 7.69 -0.68 -4.62
C ASP A 15 7.36 -1.04 -3.16
N VAL A 16 8.26 -0.71 -2.23
CA VAL A 16 8.00 -0.82 -0.78
C VAL A 16 6.85 0.09 -0.37
N ALA A 17 6.73 1.27 -0.98
CA ALA A 17 5.60 2.16 -0.72
C ALA A 17 4.27 1.55 -1.20
N ILE A 18 4.27 0.90 -2.37
CA ILE A 18 3.11 0.17 -2.91
C ILE A 18 2.77 -1.04 -2.03
N ALA A 19 3.76 -1.84 -1.63
CA ALA A 19 3.56 -3.00 -0.76
C ALA A 19 3.00 -2.60 0.61
N GLY A 20 3.56 -1.55 1.22
CA GLY A 20 3.07 -0.98 2.47
C GLY A 20 1.64 -0.41 2.35
N ALA A 21 1.34 0.28 1.25
CA ALA A 21 -0.03 0.75 0.97
C ALA A 21 -1.00 -0.43 0.78
N GLY A 22 -0.58 -1.49 0.08
CA GLY A 22 -1.36 -2.70 -0.12
C GLY A 22 -1.72 -3.39 1.19
N ILE A 23 -0.76 -3.57 2.11
CA ILE A 23 -1.04 -4.20 3.40
C ILE A 23 -1.88 -3.31 4.31
N ALA A 24 -1.61 -2.00 4.36
CA ALA A 24 -2.43 -1.06 5.11
C ALA A 24 -3.88 -1.05 4.64
N PHE A 25 -4.08 -1.06 3.32
CA PHE A 25 -5.40 -1.10 2.70
C PHE A 25 -6.13 -2.40 2.99
N LEU A 26 -5.45 -3.54 2.93
CA LEU A 26 -6.03 -4.82 3.30
C LEU A 26 -6.52 -4.80 4.76
N GLU A 27 -5.73 -4.23 5.67
CA GLU A 27 -6.04 -4.15 7.10
C GLU A 27 -7.14 -3.15 7.46
N LEU A 28 -7.37 -2.13 6.62
CA LEU A 28 -8.56 -1.27 6.74
C LEU A 28 -9.86 -2.06 6.55
N GLY A 29 -9.82 -3.19 5.83
CA GLY A 29 -10.92 -4.14 5.70
C GLY A 29 -11.14 -5.04 6.93
N GLY A 30 -10.25 -4.97 7.92
CA GLY A 30 -10.20 -5.83 9.09
C GLY A 30 -8.94 -6.71 9.12
N LEU A 31 -8.87 -7.64 10.09
CA LEU A 31 -7.71 -8.52 10.23
C LEU A 31 -7.54 -9.42 8.98
N PRO A 32 -6.40 -9.34 8.27
CA PRO A 32 -6.17 -10.12 7.06
C PRO A 32 -5.88 -11.59 7.36
N SER A 33 -6.43 -12.50 6.54
CA SER A 33 -6.04 -13.90 6.56
C SER A 33 -4.67 -14.13 5.88
N SER A 34 -4.08 -15.31 6.09
CA SER A 34 -2.83 -15.70 5.40
C SER A 34 -3.01 -15.66 3.88
N ASP A 35 -4.10 -16.26 3.37
CA ASP A 35 -4.40 -16.28 1.94
C ASP A 35 -4.51 -14.88 1.32
N GLN A 36 -5.04 -13.91 2.07
CA GLN A 36 -5.12 -12.52 1.61
C GLN A 36 -3.75 -11.85 1.54
N GLN A 37 -2.86 -12.16 2.50
CA GLN A 37 -1.48 -11.68 2.47
C GLN A 37 -0.68 -12.34 1.33
N ASP A 38 -0.88 -13.64 1.09
CA ASP A 38 -0.27 -14.34 -0.05
C ASP A 38 -0.73 -13.75 -1.39
N LYS A 39 -2.02 -13.42 -1.52
CA LYS A 39 -2.55 -12.74 -2.71
C LYS A 39 -1.92 -11.36 -2.92
N LEU A 40 -1.65 -10.60 -1.85
CA LEU A 40 -0.90 -9.35 -1.95
C LEU A 40 0.51 -9.60 -2.51
N VAL A 41 1.23 -10.60 -2.00
CA VAL A 41 2.58 -10.97 -2.49
C VAL A 41 2.54 -11.38 -3.97
N VAL A 42 1.54 -12.14 -4.40
CA VAL A 42 1.36 -12.52 -5.82
C VAL A 42 1.04 -11.29 -6.69
N SER A 43 0.19 -10.38 -6.21
CA SER A 43 -0.15 -9.15 -6.92
C SER A 43 1.08 -8.25 -7.12
N LEU A 44 1.92 -8.10 -6.09
CA LEU A 44 3.17 -7.33 -6.17
C LEU A 44 4.13 -7.91 -7.21
N GLN A 45 4.30 -9.24 -7.25
CA GLN A 45 5.11 -9.89 -8.28
C GLN A 45 4.57 -9.59 -9.69
N SER A 46 3.26 -9.65 -9.86
CA SER A 46 2.58 -9.52 -11.16
C SER A 46 2.65 -8.10 -11.72
N HIS A 47 2.46 -7.08 -10.87
CA HIS A 47 2.39 -5.68 -11.31
C HIS A 47 3.70 -4.91 -11.19
N LEU A 48 4.63 -5.37 -10.35
CA LEU A 48 5.92 -4.70 -10.12
C LEU A 48 7.13 -5.51 -10.65
N GLY A 49 6.91 -6.71 -11.18
CA GLY A 49 7.98 -7.55 -11.73
C GLY A 49 8.97 -8.05 -10.68
N GLN A 50 8.56 -8.11 -9.42
CA GLN A 50 9.41 -8.54 -8.30
C GLN A 50 9.48 -10.07 -8.22
N SER A 51 10.58 -10.58 -7.64
CA SER A 51 10.60 -11.95 -7.14
C SER A 51 9.73 -12.07 -5.88
N ARG A 52 9.28 -13.28 -5.58
CA ARG A 52 8.52 -13.57 -4.35
C ARG A 52 9.22 -13.07 -3.08
N SER A 53 10.51 -13.39 -2.91
CA SER A 53 11.30 -12.95 -1.75
C SER A 53 11.33 -11.44 -1.60
N LYS A 54 11.52 -10.70 -2.70
CA LYS A 54 11.53 -9.23 -2.67
C LYS A 54 10.15 -8.67 -2.30
N ALA A 55 9.08 -9.27 -2.83
CA ALA A 55 7.71 -8.86 -2.49
C ALA A 55 7.38 -9.12 -1.01
N GLU A 56 7.79 -10.27 -0.46
CA GLU A 56 7.62 -10.60 0.96
C GLU A 56 8.39 -9.62 1.87
N GLU A 57 9.65 -9.34 1.55
CA GLU A 57 10.46 -8.34 2.25
C GLU A 57 9.82 -6.94 2.19
N ALA A 58 9.31 -6.55 1.02
CA ALA A 58 8.62 -5.27 0.84
C ALA A 58 7.34 -5.17 1.68
N VAL A 59 6.58 -6.26 1.82
CA VAL A 59 5.40 -6.33 2.70
C VAL A 59 5.80 -6.23 4.17
N ILE A 60 6.85 -6.93 4.59
CA ILE A 60 7.35 -6.87 5.99
C ILE A 60 7.79 -5.45 6.34
N LEU A 61 8.61 -4.83 5.48
CA LEU A 61 9.06 -3.45 5.69
C LEU A 61 7.88 -2.46 5.63
N GLY A 62 6.98 -2.65 4.68
CA GLY A 62 5.76 -1.85 4.54
C GLY A 62 4.89 -1.89 5.79
N ARG A 63 4.67 -3.08 6.37
CA ARG A 63 3.94 -3.27 7.62
C ARG A 63 4.60 -2.53 8.78
N TRP A 64 5.92 -2.63 8.93
CA TRP A 64 6.63 -1.88 9.95
C TRP A 64 6.43 -0.36 9.77
N LEU A 65 6.55 0.17 8.55
CA LEU A 65 6.32 1.58 8.25
C LEU A 65 4.90 2.06 8.58
N VAL A 66 3.90 1.19 8.40
CA VAL A 66 2.51 1.45 8.79
C VAL A 66 2.39 1.57 10.31
N THR A 67 3.05 0.67 11.06
CA THR A 67 3.08 0.74 12.53
C THR A 67 3.76 2.02 13.02
N GLU A 68 4.92 2.39 12.46
CA GLU A 68 5.61 3.65 12.78
C GLU A 68 4.76 4.89 12.45
N SER A 69 3.84 4.75 11.49
CA SER A 69 2.92 5.82 11.10
C SER A 69 1.78 6.06 12.08
N GLY A 70 1.63 5.21 13.11
CA GLY A 70 0.57 5.30 14.12
C GLY A 70 -0.70 4.54 13.77
N GLY A 71 -0.66 3.67 12.76
CA GLY A 71 -1.80 2.81 12.38
C GLY A 71 -2.03 2.71 10.88
N THR A 72 -2.99 1.86 10.51
CA THR A 72 -3.29 1.51 9.10
C THR A 72 -3.72 2.70 8.27
N GLN A 73 -4.62 3.54 8.77
CA GLN A 73 -5.11 4.72 8.04
C GLN A 73 -3.99 5.74 7.82
N GLN A 74 -3.28 6.13 8.89
CA GLN A 74 -2.18 7.09 8.82
C GLN A 74 -1.01 6.55 7.97
N GLY A 75 -0.73 5.25 8.07
CA GLY A 75 0.27 4.56 7.27
C GLY A 75 -0.06 4.59 5.78
N LEU A 76 -1.30 4.23 5.41
CA LEU A 76 -1.75 4.28 4.01
C LEU A 76 -1.61 5.70 3.44
N GLU A 77 -2.07 6.70 4.18
CA GLU A 77 -2.04 8.10 3.78
C GLU A 77 -0.60 8.62 3.57
N ARG A 78 0.33 8.26 4.48
CA ARG A 78 1.75 8.62 4.37
C ARG A 78 2.44 7.90 3.22
N LEU A 79 2.23 6.61 3.07
CA LEU A 79 2.87 5.80 2.03
C LEU A 79 2.40 6.20 0.63
N THR A 80 1.10 6.44 0.43
CA THR A 80 0.56 6.87 -0.87
C THR A 80 1.04 8.27 -1.26
N ARG A 81 1.14 9.20 -0.29
CA ARG A 81 1.79 10.50 -0.51
C ARG A 81 3.28 10.37 -0.82
N ARG A 82 4.00 9.51 -0.11
CA ARG A 82 5.42 9.28 -0.37
C ARG A 82 5.62 8.72 -1.77
N LEU A 83 4.83 7.73 -2.16
CA LEU A 83 4.83 7.15 -3.50
C LEU A 83 4.58 8.23 -4.57
N TYR A 84 3.58 9.09 -4.37
CA TYR A 84 3.32 10.21 -5.27
C TYR A 84 4.50 11.20 -5.34
N LYS A 85 5.19 11.48 -4.22
CA LYS A 85 6.42 12.30 -4.24
C LYS A 85 7.57 11.61 -5.01
N LEU A 86 7.66 10.27 -4.98
CA LEU A 86 8.73 9.50 -5.62
C LEU A 86 8.54 9.35 -7.13
N ARG A 87 7.29 9.10 -7.58
CA ARG A 87 6.98 8.70 -8.95
C ARG A 87 5.89 9.54 -9.62
N GLY A 88 5.32 10.51 -8.91
CA GLY A 88 4.27 11.38 -9.44
C GLY A 88 3.02 10.59 -9.81
N ARG A 89 2.43 10.94 -10.96
CA ARG A 89 1.23 10.28 -11.48
C ARG A 89 1.49 8.88 -12.03
N ASP A 90 2.73 8.57 -12.41
CA ASP A 90 3.07 7.32 -13.09
C ASP A 90 2.90 6.10 -12.16
N SER A 91 2.97 6.30 -10.84
CA SER A 91 2.71 5.22 -9.87
C SER A 91 1.23 4.87 -9.69
N PHE A 92 0.31 5.68 -10.22
CA PHE A 92 -1.13 5.47 -9.97
C PHE A 92 -1.60 4.11 -10.49
N ALA A 93 -1.22 3.75 -11.71
CA ALA A 93 -1.67 2.52 -12.36
C ALA A 93 -1.25 1.28 -11.56
N SER A 94 0.04 1.19 -11.19
CA SER A 94 0.57 0.06 -10.41
C SER A 94 0.00 0.02 -9.00
N LEU A 95 -0.14 1.16 -8.32
CA LEU A 95 -0.79 1.22 -7.00
C LEU A 95 -2.22 0.69 -7.09
N MET A 96 -3.02 1.22 -8.02
CA MET A 96 -4.43 0.85 -8.15
C MET A 96 -4.61 -0.60 -8.60
N ALA A 97 -3.71 -1.15 -9.42
CA ALA A 97 -3.74 -2.56 -9.79
C ALA A 97 -3.61 -3.45 -8.55
N VAL A 98 -2.62 -3.17 -7.69
CA VAL A 98 -2.42 -3.93 -6.44
C VAL A 98 -3.61 -3.76 -5.49
N LEU A 99 -4.12 -2.53 -5.28
CA LEU A 99 -5.25 -2.32 -4.38
C LEU A 99 -6.54 -3.02 -4.86
N LYS A 100 -6.75 -3.13 -6.18
CA LYS A 100 -7.88 -3.85 -6.75
C LYS A 100 -7.79 -5.36 -6.50
N ASP A 101 -6.62 -5.96 -6.71
CA ASP A 101 -6.41 -7.38 -6.45
C ASP A 101 -6.62 -7.71 -4.96
N VAL A 102 -6.12 -6.84 -4.08
CA VAL A 102 -6.28 -6.94 -2.63
C VAL A 102 -7.76 -6.80 -2.22
N ALA A 103 -8.50 -5.85 -2.80
CA ALA A 103 -9.93 -5.71 -2.57
C ALA A 103 -10.71 -6.97 -2.99
N ALA A 104 -10.37 -7.54 -4.14
CA ALA A 104 -10.98 -8.78 -4.64
C ALA A 104 -10.64 -10.01 -3.78
N ALA A 105 -9.50 -9.98 -3.08
CA ALA A 105 -9.14 -10.96 -2.07
C ALA A 105 -9.92 -10.81 -0.74
N GLY A 106 -10.57 -9.66 -0.53
CA GLY A 106 -11.36 -9.32 0.65
C GLY A 106 -12.51 -10.28 0.94
N ARG A 107 -13.03 -10.25 2.17
CA ARG A 107 -14.25 -11.00 2.53
C ARG A 107 -15.41 -10.54 1.63
N ASP A 108 -16.12 -11.51 1.07
CA ASP A 108 -17.22 -11.31 0.11
C ASP A 108 -16.85 -10.56 -1.19
N ALA A 109 -15.55 -10.42 -1.49
CA ALA A 109 -15.03 -9.64 -2.63
C ALA A 109 -15.58 -8.19 -2.69
N LYS A 110 -15.97 -7.64 -1.54
CA LYS A 110 -16.49 -6.28 -1.40
C LYS A 110 -15.49 -5.42 -0.64
N VAL A 111 -15.28 -4.21 -1.14
CA VAL A 111 -14.53 -3.18 -0.42
C VAL A 111 -15.33 -2.71 0.80
N SER A 112 -14.68 -2.60 1.95
CA SER A 112 -15.30 -2.01 3.15
C SER A 112 -15.52 -0.50 2.97
N THR A 113 -16.35 0.12 3.82
CA THR A 113 -16.55 1.58 3.82
C THR A 113 -15.23 2.33 3.94
N ARG A 114 -14.37 1.92 4.88
CA ARG A 114 -13.04 2.55 5.09
C ARG A 114 -12.12 2.39 3.89
N GLN A 115 -12.17 1.24 3.22
CA GLN A 115 -11.41 1.03 2.00
C GLN A 115 -11.95 1.90 0.86
N SER A 116 -13.26 2.03 0.71
CA SER A 116 -13.87 2.91 -0.29
C SER A 116 -13.50 4.39 -0.09
N GLU A 117 -13.51 4.85 1.16
CA GLU A 117 -13.05 6.20 1.53
C GLU A 117 -11.58 6.39 1.17
N ALA A 118 -10.72 5.43 1.53
CA ALA A 118 -9.30 5.47 1.18
C ALA A 118 -9.05 5.49 -0.35
N LEU A 119 -9.81 4.74 -1.15
CA LEU A 119 -9.71 4.80 -2.61
C LEU A 119 -10.08 6.18 -3.15
N THR A 120 -11.07 6.84 -2.55
CA THR A 120 -11.49 8.19 -2.92
C THR A 120 -10.39 9.22 -2.59
N GLU A 121 -9.78 9.10 -1.41
CA GLU A 121 -8.66 9.95 -1.00
C GLU A 121 -7.44 9.77 -1.90
N ILE A 122 -7.12 8.53 -2.29
CA ILE A 122 -6.03 8.24 -3.23
C ILE A 122 -6.34 8.82 -4.62
N ALA A 123 -7.57 8.67 -5.12
CA ALA A 123 -7.96 9.26 -6.41
C ALA A 123 -7.81 10.81 -6.38
N ALA A 124 -8.24 11.45 -5.30
CA ALA A 124 -8.06 12.89 -5.10
C ALA A 124 -6.57 13.30 -5.05
N LEU A 125 -5.72 12.55 -4.33
CA LEU A 125 -4.27 12.78 -4.28
C LEU A 125 -3.64 12.77 -5.68
N TYR A 126 -4.04 11.81 -6.52
CA TYR A 126 -3.54 11.69 -7.90
C TYR A 126 -4.26 12.60 -8.90
N ARG A 127 -5.31 13.31 -8.46
CA ARG A 127 -6.18 14.17 -9.26
C ARG A 127 -6.83 13.42 -10.41
N ILE A 128 -7.36 12.23 -10.10
CA ILE A 128 -8.19 11.42 -10.98
C ILE A 128 -9.64 11.73 -10.60
N ASN A 129 -10.34 12.45 -11.47
CA ASN A 129 -11.77 12.78 -11.35
C ASN A 129 -12.58 11.87 -12.27
#